data_AF-W7DLH6-F1
#
_entry.id   AF-W7DLH6-F1
#
_cell.length_a   1.000
_cell.length_b   1.000
_cell.length_c   1.000
_cell.angle_alpha   90.00
_cell.angle_beta   90.00
_cell.angle_gamma   90.00
#
_symmetry.space_group_name_H-M   'P 1'
#
loop_
_entity.id
_entity.type
_entity.pdbx_description
1 polymer ?
#
loop_
_entity_poly.entity_id
_entity_poly.type
_entity_poly.pdbx_seq_one_letter_code
_entity_poly.pdbx_strand_id
1 'polypeptide(L)' 'MNEEFPITEVAEMTGFSSVKTFHHAFKRAMGIAPLKFRKTIYEKNRTIK' A
#
# COMPACT_ATOMS: atom_id res chain seq x y z
N MET A 1 -15.98 -7.33 6.84
CA MET A 1 -15.67 -6.25 5.88
C MET A 1 -14.16 -6.26 5.69
N ASN A 2 -13.64 -6.79 4.58
CA ASN A 2 -12.23 -6.62 4.21
C ASN A 2 -12.17 -5.33 3.39
N GLU A 3 -12.24 -4.20 4.08
CA GLU A 3 -12.34 -2.90 3.41
C GLU A 3 -10.97 -2.51 2.87
N GLU A 4 -10.89 -2.60 1.56
CA GLU A 4 -9.66 -2.54 0.80
C GLU A 4 -9.41 -1.09 0.37
N PHE A 5 -8.96 -0.23 1.30
CA PHE A 5 -8.76 1.21 1.04
C PHE A 5 -8.02 1.48 -0.28
N PRO A 6 -8.57 2.28 -1.20
CA PRO A 6 -7.87 2.72 -2.40
C PRO A 6 -6.52 3.37 -2.06
N ILE A 7 -5.51 3.19 -2.90
CA ILE A 7 -4.18 3.78 -2.67
C ILE A 7 -4.23 5.32 -2.64
N THR A 8 -5.21 5.93 -3.31
CA THR A 8 -5.52 7.36 -3.23
C THR A 8 -5.86 7.79 -1.81
N GLU A 9 -6.78 7.08 -1.17
CA GLU A 9 -7.22 7.38 0.19
C GLU A 9 -6.10 7.15 1.20
N VAL A 10 -5.32 6.07 1.03
CA VAL A 10 -4.13 5.83 1.87
C VAL A 10 -3.11 6.97 1.72
N ALA A 11 -2.90 7.49 0.51
CA ALA A 11 -2.01 8.63 0.29
C ALA A 11 -2.52 9.89 1.00
N GLU A 12 -3.81 10.18 0.89
CA GLU A 12 -4.44 11.35 1.53
C GLU A 12 -4.41 11.24 3.07
N MET A 13 -4.79 10.09 3.63
CA MET A 13 -4.76 9.82 5.07
C MET A 13 -3.36 9.92 5.67
N THR A 14 -2.32 9.67 4.87
CA THR A 14 -0.91 9.77 5.31
C THR A 14 -0.29 11.14 5.02
N GLY A 15 -1.09 12.11 4.55
CA GLY A 15 -0.65 13.50 4.34
C GLY A 15 0.03 13.75 2.99
N PHE A 16 -0.06 12.82 2.03
CA PHE A 16 0.45 13.04 0.69
C PHE A 16 -0.61 13.69 -0.20
N SER A 17 -0.26 14.80 -0.84
CA SER A 17 -1.12 15.48 -1.82
C SER A 17 -1.25 14.72 -3.15
N SER A 18 -0.52 13.60 -3.34
CA SER A 18 -0.58 12.80 -4.55
C SER A 18 -0.14 11.37 -4.31
N VAL A 19 -0.87 10.43 -4.94
CA VAL A 19 -0.49 9.01 -5.05
C VAL A 19 0.92 8.83 -5.60
N LYS A 20 1.36 9.67 -6.54
CA LYS A 20 2.70 9.55 -7.13
C LYS A 20 3.77 9.80 -6.06
N THR A 21 3.62 10.87 -5.28
CA THR A 21 4.56 11.22 -4.21
C THR A 21 4.58 10.14 -3.13
N PHE A 22 3.40 9.68 -2.72
CA PHE A 22 3.25 8.54 -1.80
C PHE A 22 3.96 7.30 -2.34
N HIS A 23 3.75 6.94 -3.62
CA HIS A 23 4.35 5.76 -4.23
C HIS A 23 5.89 5.80 -4.18
N HIS A 24 6.50 6.93 -4.54
CA HIS A 24 7.96 7.08 -4.49
C HIS A 24 8.48 7.07 -3.05
N ALA A 25 7.84 7.78 -2.12
CA ALA A 25 8.24 7.80 -0.72
C ALA A 25 8.12 6.41 -0.08
N PHE A 26 6.98 5.74 -0.28
CA PHE A 26 6.73 4.39 0.22
C PHE A 26 7.73 3.39 -0.35
N LYS A 27 7.99 3.41 -1.67
CA LYS A 27 8.98 2.50 -2.28
C LYS A 27 10.39 2.73 -1.73
N ARG A 28 10.77 3.99 -1.45
CA ARG A 28 12.07 4.30 -0.82
C ARG A 28 12.14 3.81 0.63
N ALA A 29 11.05 3.94 1.38
CA ALA A 29 11.00 3.53 2.80
C ALA A 29 10.89 2.01 2.98
N MET A 30 10.03 1.35 2.21
CA MET A 30 9.70 -0.08 2.34
C MET A 30 10.48 -0.98 1.39
N GLY A 31 11.18 -0.41 0.41
CA GLY A 31 11.92 -1.15 -0.63
C GLY A 31 11.04 -1.74 -1.74
N ILE A 32 9.72 -1.79 -1.57
CA ILE A 32 8.77 -2.30 -2.58
C ILE A 32 7.61 -1.33 -2.83
N ALA A 33 7.00 -1.42 -4.02
CA ALA A 33 5.89 -0.56 -4.39
C ALA A 33 4.62 -0.87 -3.55
N PRO A 34 3.79 0.13 -3.20
CA PRO A 34 2.58 -0.05 -2.39
C PRO A 34 1.63 -1.13 -2.92
N LEU A 35 1.40 -1.16 -4.23
CA LEU A 35 0.54 -2.15 -4.87
C LEU A 35 1.11 -3.57 -4.78
N LYS A 36 2.45 -3.70 -4.85
CA LYS A 36 3.12 -4.99 -4.67
C LYS A 36 3.07 -5.43 -3.20
N PHE A 37 3.28 -4.49 -2.28
CA PHE A 37 3.15 -4.72 -0.84
C PHE A 37 1.75 -5.23 -0.48
N ARG A 38 0.70 -4.59 -1.02
CA ARG A 38 -0.68 -5.03 -0.87
C ARG A 38 -0.87 -6.47 -1.32
N LYS A 39 -0.45 -6.82 -2.53
CA LYS A 39 -0.51 -8.20 -3.04
C LYS A 39 0.23 -9.18 -2.12
N THR A 40 1.44 -8.83 -1.69
CA THR A 40 2.24 -9.73 -0.83
C THR A 40 1.65 -9.93 0.56
N ILE A 41 1.03 -8.92 1.19
CA ILE A 41 0.35 -9.11 2.48
C ILE A 41 -0.91 -9.97 2.31
N TYR A 42 -1.68 -9.77 1.24
CA TYR A 42 -2.85 -10.59 0.96
C TYR A 42 -2.50 -12.06 0.65
N GLU A 43 -1.38 -12.31 -0.04
CA GLU A 43 -0.90 -13.67 -0.30
C GLU A 43 -0.32 -14.32 0.97
N LYS A 44 0.46 -13.58 1.77
CA LYS A 44 1.08 -14.10 3.00
C LYS A 44 0.05 -14.45 4.08
N ASN A 45 -1.13 -13.82 4.07
CA ASN A 45 -2.24 -14.18 4.95
C ASN A 45 -3.07 -15.38 4.44
N ARG A 46 -2.92 -15.83 3.18
CA ARG A 46 -3.59 -17.03 2.63
C ARG A 46 -2.76 -18.30 2.78
N THR A 47 -1.46 -18.20 2.99
CA THR A 47 -0.59 -19.36 3.24
C THR A 47 -0.47 -19.76 4.72
N ILE A 48 -1.14 -19.03 5.62
CA ILE A 48 -1.32 -19.42 7.03
C ILE A 48 -2.75 -19.96 7.22
N LYS A 49 -3.18 -20.88 6.36
CA LYS A 49 -4.41 -21.63 6.53
C LYS A 49 -4.14 -23.12 6.42
#